data_AF-A0A8J5JTU8-F1
#
_entry.id   AF-A0A8J5JTU8-F1
#
_cell.length_a   1.000
_cell.length_b   1.000
_cell.length_c   1.000
_cell.angle_alpha   90.00
_cell.angle_beta   90.00
_cell.angle_gamma   90.00
#
_symmetry.space_group_name_H-M   'P 1'
#
loop_
_entity.id
_entity.type
_entity.pdbx_description
1 polymer ?
#
loop_
_entity_poly.entity_id
_entity_poly.type
_entity_poly.pdbx_seq_one_letter_code
_entity_poly.pdbx_strand_id
1 'polypeptide(L)'
;MRSQIVLSRLHVLSRILATPRICRSPTTASYVPLRLSSESSVVTINDVTKQLKKPKHPELVPVGYLSEELPQSMLKHLRWLLQKDQLGQDVFLIGPPGPLRRLLALSYLQLTKREVEFVTLTRDTTDTDLKQRREIRGGTSFYHDQNAVRAAVEGRVLVLEGIEKAERNVLPVLNNLLENREMQLEDGRLLISSSRYDKLIQEHSQEELDRMNLVRVDEDFRVIALGLPSPPYQGHPLDPPLRSRFQARDVSSLPYK
;
A
#
# COMPACT_ATOMS: atom_id res chain seq x y z
N MET A 1 7.55 -1.75 -40.25
CA MET A 1 8.63 -0.91 -39.67
C MET A 1 7.97 0.08 -38.72
N ARG A 2 8.06 -0.20 -37.41
CA ARG A 2 7.51 0.61 -36.33
C ARG A 2 8.64 1.49 -35.79
N SER A 3 8.55 2.80 -36.01
CA SER A 3 9.41 3.83 -35.42
C SER A 3 8.48 4.82 -34.71
N GLN A 4 8.37 4.74 -33.38
CA GLN A 4 9.28 5.30 -32.37
C GLN A 4 8.90 6.73 -31.95
N ILE A 5 8.56 6.82 -30.65
CA ILE A 5 8.62 7.97 -29.74
C ILE A 5 7.27 8.65 -29.43
N VAL A 6 6.58 7.99 -28.50
CA VAL A 6 5.39 8.41 -27.78
C VAL A 6 5.80 9.38 -26.65
N LEU A 7 5.19 10.57 -26.62
CA LEU A 7 4.83 11.36 -25.42
C LEU A 7 5.92 11.67 -24.35
N SER A 8 7.13 12.04 -24.76
CA SER A 8 8.25 12.22 -23.82
C SER A 8 8.37 13.60 -23.13
N ARG A 9 7.46 14.58 -23.32
CA ARG A 9 7.76 15.99 -22.95
C ARG A 9 6.66 16.88 -22.38
N LEU A 10 5.41 16.42 -22.21
CA LEU A 10 4.27 17.35 -22.12
C LEU A 10 3.87 17.91 -20.73
N HIS A 11 4.36 17.45 -19.57
CA HIS A 11 3.84 17.96 -18.26
C HIS A 11 4.83 18.13 -17.11
N VAL A 12 6.13 17.98 -17.35
CA VAL A 12 7.18 18.35 -16.38
C VAL A 12 7.25 19.89 -16.17
N LEU A 13 6.59 20.68 -17.02
CA LEU A 13 6.88 22.10 -17.24
C LEU A 13 5.88 23.13 -16.67
N SER A 14 4.70 22.78 -16.15
CA SER A 14 3.70 23.83 -15.83
C SER A 14 3.83 24.52 -14.47
N ARG A 15 4.60 24.03 -13.48
CA ARG A 15 4.62 24.67 -12.14
C ARG A 15 5.99 24.77 -11.45
N ILE A 16 7.04 24.81 -12.25
CA ILE A 16 8.24 25.63 -11.96
C ILE A 16 7.92 27.14 -12.13
N LEU A 17 6.75 27.51 -12.69
CA LEU A 17 6.45 28.86 -13.19
C LEU A 17 5.36 29.67 -12.46
N ALA A 18 5.06 29.44 -11.18
CA ALA A 18 4.17 30.35 -10.46
C ALA A 18 4.53 30.57 -8.98
N THR A 19 5.66 31.21 -8.73
CA THR A 19 5.79 32.16 -7.61
C THR A 19 6.92 33.14 -7.94
N PRO A 20 6.86 34.45 -7.58
CA PRO A 20 5.76 35.21 -6.98
C PRO A 20 5.37 36.46 -7.82
N ARG A 21 4.11 36.92 -7.70
CA ARG A 21 3.84 38.36 -7.71
C ARG A 21 3.08 38.70 -6.44
N ILE A 22 3.79 39.44 -5.60
CA ILE A 22 3.32 40.13 -4.41
C ILE A 22 2.11 40.99 -4.78
N CYS A 23 0.99 40.77 -4.10
CA CYS A 23 0.09 41.78 -3.51
C CYS A 23 -1.25 41.13 -3.17
N ARG A 24 -1.45 40.76 -1.90
CA ARG A 24 -2.66 41.01 -1.08
C ARG A 24 -2.64 40.22 0.24
N SER A 25 -2.60 40.99 1.33
CA SER A 25 -2.96 40.72 2.75
C SER A 25 -2.35 39.54 3.52
N PRO A 26 -1.97 39.72 4.81
CA PRO A 26 -1.36 38.69 5.63
C PRO A 26 -2.42 37.81 6.28
N THR A 27 -2.59 36.60 5.78
CA THR A 27 -3.03 35.46 6.59
C THR A 27 -2.06 34.32 6.30
N THR A 28 -1.18 34.08 7.27
CA THR A 28 -0.05 33.15 7.21
C THR A 28 -0.54 31.69 7.20
N ALA A 29 -1.12 31.24 6.09
CA ALA A 29 -1.35 29.82 5.84
C ALA A 29 -0.14 29.27 5.07
N SER A 30 0.76 28.57 5.76
CA SER A 30 1.93 27.92 5.16
C SER A 30 1.48 26.87 4.12
N TYR A 31 1.64 27.18 2.83
CA TYR A 31 1.29 26.31 1.72
C TYR A 31 2.33 25.18 1.58
N VAL A 32 1.87 23.93 1.46
CA VAL A 32 2.70 22.73 1.21
C VAL A 32 2.86 22.54 -0.30
N PRO A 33 4.08 22.67 -0.87
CA PRO A 33 4.33 22.31 -2.25
C PRO A 33 4.56 20.79 -2.41
N LEU A 34 3.94 20.19 -3.42
CA LEU A 34 4.40 18.93 -4.01
C LEU A 34 5.45 19.24 -5.06
N ARG A 35 6.59 18.55 -5.01
CA ARG A 35 7.62 18.63 -6.03
C ARG A 35 7.92 17.23 -6.56
N LEU A 36 7.57 16.99 -7.83
CA LEU A 36 8.14 15.89 -8.59
C LEU A 36 9.34 16.43 -9.36
N SER A 37 10.54 15.91 -9.05
CA SER A 37 11.73 16.23 -9.83
C SER A 37 11.83 15.30 -11.03
N SER A 38 12.01 15.87 -12.22
CA SER A 38 12.04 15.15 -13.49
C SER A 38 13.37 14.49 -13.82
N GLU A 39 14.45 14.89 -13.15
CA GLU A 39 15.81 14.45 -13.52
C GLU A 39 16.22 13.13 -12.87
N SER A 40 15.54 12.71 -11.79
CA SER A 40 15.80 11.43 -11.14
C SER A 40 14.59 11.03 -10.33
N SER A 41 14.06 9.83 -10.61
CA SER A 41 13.14 8.96 -9.86
C SER A 41 12.86 9.30 -8.38
N VAL A 42 12.43 10.51 -8.03
CA VAL A 42 12.33 10.98 -6.65
C VAL A 42 11.08 11.83 -6.47
N VAL A 43 10.31 11.53 -5.44
CA VAL A 43 9.13 12.31 -5.02
C VAL A 43 9.46 13.03 -3.74
N THR A 44 9.19 14.33 -3.71
CA THR A 44 9.37 15.18 -2.52
C THR A 44 8.06 15.86 -2.14
N ILE A 45 7.67 15.69 -0.88
CA ILE A 45 6.52 16.38 -0.28
C ILE A 45 7.03 17.14 0.93
N ASN A 46 7.17 18.46 0.79
CA ASN A 46 7.91 19.32 1.74
C ASN A 46 9.36 18.83 1.99
N ASP A 47 9.60 18.31 3.19
CA ASP A 47 10.84 17.82 3.78
C ASP A 47 11.03 16.30 3.61
N VAL A 48 9.97 15.57 3.25
CA VAL A 48 10.03 14.12 3.07
C VAL A 48 10.29 13.78 1.62
N THR A 49 11.33 12.97 1.38
CA THR A 49 11.79 12.60 0.05
C THR A 49 11.90 11.09 -0.06
N LYS A 50 11.40 10.52 -1.16
CA LYS A 50 11.48 9.07 -1.43
C LYS A 50 11.98 8.81 -2.84
N GLN A 51 12.93 7.88 -2.96
CA GLN A 51 13.34 7.34 -4.25
C GLN A 51 12.30 6.34 -4.77
N LEU A 52 11.91 6.52 -6.02
CA LEU A 52 10.97 5.69 -6.74
C LEU A 52 11.70 4.51 -7.37
N LYS A 53 11.17 3.31 -7.13
CA LYS A 53 11.56 2.09 -7.82
C LYS A 53 10.76 1.98 -9.12
N LYS A 54 11.36 1.38 -10.15
CA LYS A 54 10.62 1.07 -11.38
C LYS A 54 9.72 -0.14 -11.11
N PRO A 55 8.41 -0.08 -11.37
CA PRO A 55 7.53 -1.24 -11.18
C PRO A 55 7.90 -2.36 -12.17
N LYS A 56 7.79 -3.62 -11.72
CA LYS A 56 7.89 -4.82 -12.56
C LYS A 56 6.68 -4.91 -13.49
N HIS A 57 5.50 -4.60 -12.95
CA HIS A 57 4.19 -4.65 -13.60
C HIS A 57 3.52 -3.27 -13.58
N PRO A 58 3.78 -2.42 -14.59
CA PRO A 58 3.17 -1.09 -14.68
C PRO A 58 1.63 -1.11 -14.69
N GLU A 59 1.01 -2.19 -15.15
CA GLU A 59 -0.44 -2.41 -15.17
C GLU A 59 -1.07 -2.51 -13.78
N LEU A 60 -0.28 -2.87 -12.76
CA LEU A 60 -0.73 -2.94 -11.37
C LEU A 60 -0.53 -1.62 -10.61
N VAL A 61 0.00 -0.58 -11.27
CA VAL A 61 0.12 0.75 -10.66
C VAL A 61 -1.18 1.53 -10.92
N PRO A 62 -1.85 2.04 -9.87
CA PRO A 62 -3.05 2.86 -10.05
C PRO A 62 -2.78 4.10 -10.93
N VAL A 63 -3.71 4.42 -11.83
CA VAL A 63 -3.64 5.59 -12.70
C VAL A 63 -4.95 6.39 -12.62
N GLY A 64 -4.87 7.72 -12.81
CA GLY A 64 -6.04 8.60 -12.87
C GLY A 64 -6.60 9.06 -11.51
N TYR A 65 -5.90 8.82 -10.40
CA TYR A 65 -6.30 9.24 -9.06
C TYR A 65 -5.71 10.61 -8.65
N LEU A 66 -4.57 10.99 -9.22
CA LEU A 66 -3.97 12.30 -9.02
C LEU A 66 -4.65 13.37 -9.90
N SER A 67 -5.18 14.42 -9.28
CA SER A 67 -5.68 15.63 -9.96
C SER A 67 -4.57 16.68 -10.12
N GLU A 68 -4.72 17.59 -11.09
CA GLU A 68 -3.77 18.69 -11.34
C GLU A 68 -3.63 19.64 -10.14
N GLU A 69 -4.71 19.81 -9.37
CA GLU A 69 -4.72 20.62 -8.14
C GLU A 69 -5.15 19.77 -6.95
N LEU A 70 -4.20 19.48 -6.07
CA LEU A 70 -4.43 18.69 -4.87
C LEU A 70 -4.70 19.62 -3.67
N PRO A 71 -5.81 19.42 -2.94
CA PRO A 71 -6.09 20.17 -1.73
C PRO A 71 -4.97 20.04 -0.70
N GLN A 72 -4.68 21.12 0.02
CA GLN A 72 -3.62 21.15 1.04
C GLN A 72 -3.82 20.10 2.15
N SER A 73 -5.07 19.79 2.51
CA SER A 73 -5.40 18.70 3.43
C SER A 73 -4.92 17.34 2.89
N MET A 74 -5.17 17.04 1.61
CA MET A 74 -4.71 15.81 0.95
C MET A 74 -3.18 15.72 0.96
N LEU A 75 -2.48 16.82 0.70
CA LEU A 75 -1.01 16.86 0.74
C LEU A 75 -0.44 16.53 2.12
N LYS A 76 -1.09 16.98 3.19
CA LYS A 76 -0.69 16.63 4.57
C LYS A 76 -0.80 15.13 4.81
N HIS A 77 -1.84 14.49 4.29
CA HIS A 77 -1.99 13.03 4.39
C HIS A 77 -0.99 12.27 3.51
N LEU A 78 -0.75 12.72 2.28
CA LEU A 78 0.23 12.10 1.38
C LEU A 78 1.66 12.23 1.92
N ARG A 79 2.02 13.38 2.50
CA ARG A 79 3.29 13.57 3.22
C ARG A 79 3.44 12.54 4.34
N TRP A 80 2.39 12.41 5.16
CA TRP A 80 2.41 11.50 6.29
C TRP A 80 2.53 10.04 5.83
N LEU A 81 1.81 9.65 4.77
CA LEU A 81 1.98 8.32 4.16
C LEU A 81 3.41 8.09 3.68
N LEU A 82 4.00 9.07 3.00
CA LEU A 82 5.36 8.98 2.50
C LEU A 82 6.37 8.77 3.63
N GLN A 83 6.20 9.52 4.73
CA GLN A 83 7.02 9.39 5.93
C GLN A 83 6.90 7.99 6.55
N LYS A 84 5.68 7.45 6.65
CA LYS A 84 5.44 6.13 7.24
C LYS A 84 5.96 4.98 6.38
N ASP A 85 5.81 5.08 5.07
CA ASP A 85 6.37 4.11 4.13
C ASP A 85 7.90 4.13 4.16
N GLN A 86 8.54 5.29 4.27
CA GLN A 86 10.00 5.39 4.44
C GLN A 86 10.49 4.72 5.74
N LEU A 87 9.68 4.72 6.79
CA LEU A 87 9.96 4.02 8.06
C LEU A 87 9.61 2.52 8.00
N GLY A 88 9.10 2.00 6.88
CA GLY A 88 8.67 0.61 6.75
C GLY A 88 7.44 0.26 7.61
N GLN A 89 6.63 1.25 7.97
CA GLN A 89 5.46 1.05 8.84
C GLN A 89 4.19 0.82 8.02
N ASP A 90 3.35 -0.13 8.46
CA ASP A 90 2.02 -0.33 7.89
C ASP A 90 1.05 0.75 8.40
N VAL A 91 0.13 1.15 7.53
CA VAL A 91 -0.74 2.30 7.74
C VAL A 91 -2.19 1.88 7.85
N PHE A 92 -2.94 2.56 8.72
CA PHE A 92 -4.39 2.48 8.78
C PHE A 92 -5.04 3.86 8.58
N LEU A 93 -5.78 4.01 7.49
CA LEU A 93 -6.56 5.21 7.18
C LEU A 93 -7.98 5.05 7.71
N ILE A 94 -8.30 5.83 8.74
CA ILE A 94 -9.60 5.83 9.41
C ILE A 94 -10.35 7.09 9.01
N GLY A 95 -11.66 7.01 8.85
CA GLY A 95 -12.47 8.17 8.49
C GLY A 95 -13.90 7.79 8.15
N PRO A 96 -14.78 8.78 7.92
CA PRO A 96 -16.17 8.55 7.58
C PRO A 96 -16.31 7.75 6.27
N PRO A 97 -17.48 7.09 6.05
CA PRO A 97 -17.79 6.42 4.80
C PRO A 97 -17.68 7.42 3.65
N GLY A 98 -17.03 7.01 2.57
CA GLY A 98 -16.76 7.86 1.42
C GLY A 98 -15.49 7.48 0.67
N PRO A 99 -15.29 8.06 -0.52
CA PRO A 99 -14.21 7.67 -1.43
C PRO A 99 -12.84 8.19 -1.00
N LEU A 100 -12.77 9.17 -0.09
CA LEU A 100 -11.55 9.93 0.20
C LEU A 100 -10.38 9.06 0.67
N ARG A 101 -10.61 8.09 1.56
CA ARG A 101 -9.58 7.17 2.07
C ARG A 101 -8.97 6.32 0.94
N ARG A 102 -9.85 5.75 0.11
CA ARG A 102 -9.45 4.95 -1.05
C ARG A 102 -8.72 5.80 -2.08
N LEU A 103 -9.26 6.98 -2.41
CA LEU A 103 -8.64 7.94 -3.31
C LEU A 103 -7.23 8.31 -2.83
N LEU A 104 -7.06 8.56 -1.53
CA LEU A 104 -5.79 8.95 -0.92
C LEU A 104 -4.76 7.80 -1.01
N ALA A 105 -5.16 6.57 -0.68
CA ALA A 105 -4.30 5.39 -0.83
C ALA A 105 -3.88 5.17 -2.29
N LEU A 106 -4.82 5.21 -3.24
CA LEU A 106 -4.51 4.98 -4.66
C LEU A 106 -3.71 6.15 -5.26
N SER A 107 -3.99 7.39 -4.87
CA SER A 107 -3.20 8.57 -5.25
C SER A 107 -1.76 8.46 -4.77
N TYR A 108 -1.56 7.98 -3.54
CA TYR A 108 -0.23 7.74 -2.98
C TYR A 108 0.54 6.68 -3.78
N LEU A 109 -0.11 5.58 -4.14
CA LEU A 109 0.50 4.50 -4.92
C LEU A 109 0.82 4.93 -6.35
N GLN A 110 -0.06 5.73 -6.97
CA GLN A 110 0.21 6.38 -8.26
C GLN A 110 1.43 7.31 -8.16
N LEU A 111 1.51 8.13 -7.12
CA LEU A 111 2.60 9.07 -6.89
C LEU A 111 3.94 8.34 -6.71
N THR A 112 3.94 7.25 -5.93
CA THR A 112 5.14 6.46 -5.61
C THR A 112 5.45 5.35 -6.62
N LYS A 113 4.63 5.21 -7.67
CA LYS A 113 4.73 4.18 -8.73
C LYS A 113 4.80 2.76 -8.16
N ARG A 114 4.02 2.49 -7.11
CA ARG A 114 3.98 1.19 -6.44
C ARG A 114 2.84 0.34 -6.98
N GLU A 115 3.14 -0.94 -7.17
CA GLU A 115 2.16 -1.96 -7.53
C GLU A 115 1.20 -2.21 -6.37
N VAL A 116 -0.08 -2.41 -6.69
CA VAL A 116 -1.13 -2.65 -5.70
C VAL A 116 -1.78 -4.02 -5.87
N GLU A 117 -2.07 -4.66 -4.76
CA GLU A 117 -3.00 -5.77 -4.65
C GLU A 117 -4.14 -5.32 -3.73
N PHE A 118 -5.38 -5.34 -4.23
CA PHE A 118 -6.53 -4.79 -3.52
C PHE A 118 -7.40 -5.92 -2.97
N VAL A 119 -7.78 -5.86 -1.70
CA VAL A 119 -8.68 -6.83 -1.07
C VAL A 119 -9.77 -6.10 -0.32
N THR A 120 -11.01 -6.45 -0.62
CA THR A 120 -12.18 -6.00 0.13
C THR A 120 -12.55 -7.07 1.14
N LEU A 121 -12.50 -6.73 2.42
CA LEU A 121 -12.94 -7.57 3.52
C LEU A 121 -14.44 -7.40 3.74
N THR A 122 -15.14 -8.51 3.66
CA THR A 122 -16.57 -8.66 3.96
C THR A 122 -16.75 -9.72 5.03
N ARG A 123 -17.99 -9.86 5.54
CA ARG A 123 -18.32 -10.95 6.46
C ARG A 123 -18.18 -12.34 5.86
N ASP A 124 -18.19 -12.43 4.54
CA ASP A 124 -18.06 -13.70 3.81
C ASP A 124 -16.61 -13.99 3.42
N THR A 125 -15.66 -13.09 3.74
CA THR A 125 -14.25 -13.30 3.42
C THR A 125 -13.67 -14.40 4.28
N THR A 126 -13.04 -15.37 3.64
CA THR A 126 -12.39 -16.50 4.30
C THR A 126 -10.88 -16.40 4.22
N ASP A 127 -10.16 -17.25 4.96
CA ASP A 127 -8.71 -17.35 4.86
C ASP A 127 -8.27 -17.75 3.45
N THR A 128 -9.07 -18.55 2.72
CA THR A 128 -8.78 -18.96 1.34
C THR A 128 -8.76 -17.79 0.35
N ASP A 129 -9.53 -16.73 0.61
CA ASP A 129 -9.56 -15.52 -0.22
C ASP A 129 -8.31 -14.64 -0.01
N LEU A 130 -7.59 -14.84 1.10
CA LEU A 130 -6.35 -14.14 1.41
C LEU A 130 -5.11 -14.94 1.04
N LYS A 131 -5.15 -16.25 1.32
CA LYS A 131 -4.02 -17.16 1.18
C LYS A 131 -3.97 -17.74 -0.22
N GLN A 132 -4.70 -18.82 -0.43
CA GLN A 132 -4.68 -19.61 -1.64
C GLN A 132 -6.05 -20.21 -1.90
N ARG A 133 -6.43 -20.22 -3.17
CA ARG A 133 -7.63 -20.89 -3.64
C ARG A 133 -7.24 -22.16 -4.37
N ARG A 134 -7.90 -23.27 -4.05
CA ARG A 134 -7.74 -24.51 -4.82
C ARG A 134 -8.56 -24.41 -6.09
N GLU A 135 -7.88 -24.53 -7.24
CA GLU A 135 -8.50 -24.57 -8.56
C GLU A 135 -8.25 -25.93 -9.21
N ILE A 136 -9.18 -26.38 -10.06
CA ILE A 136 -9.03 -27.62 -10.84
C ILE A 136 -8.91 -27.22 -12.30
N ARG A 137 -7.81 -27.61 -12.95
CA ARG A 137 -7.60 -27.44 -14.40
C ARG A 137 -7.19 -28.78 -14.98
N GLY A 138 -7.91 -29.21 -16.01
CA GLY A 138 -7.60 -30.45 -16.72
C GLY A 138 -7.62 -31.72 -15.85
N GLY A 139 -8.42 -31.76 -14.78
CA GLY A 139 -8.51 -32.90 -13.87
C GLY A 139 -7.44 -32.92 -12.76
N THR A 140 -6.51 -31.96 -12.73
CA THR A 140 -5.53 -31.80 -11.66
C THR A 140 -5.87 -30.59 -10.79
N SER A 141 -5.76 -30.74 -9.48
CA SER A 141 -5.93 -29.61 -8.55
C SER A 141 -4.61 -28.89 -8.32
N PHE A 142 -4.61 -27.57 -8.43
CA PHE A 142 -3.48 -26.70 -8.11
C PHE A 142 -3.94 -25.59 -7.14
N TYR A 143 -2.99 -25.06 -6.39
CA TYR A 143 -3.22 -23.93 -5.50
C TYR A 143 -2.87 -22.65 -6.25
N HIS A 144 -3.77 -21.67 -6.21
CA HIS A 144 -3.61 -20.37 -6.82
C HIS A 144 -3.44 -19.29 -5.74
N ASP A 145 -2.29 -18.62 -5.76
CA ASP A 145 -1.93 -17.56 -4.82
C ASP A 145 -2.87 -16.37 -4.93
N GLN A 146 -3.48 -16.00 -3.81
CA GLN A 146 -4.36 -14.84 -3.73
C GLN A 146 -3.57 -13.57 -3.42
N ASN A 147 -4.30 -12.46 -3.37
CA ASN A 147 -3.77 -11.10 -3.36
C ASN A 147 -2.77 -10.86 -2.21
N ALA A 148 -3.02 -11.37 -1.00
CA ALA A 148 -2.11 -11.14 0.14
C ALA A 148 -0.77 -11.87 -0.03
N VAL A 149 -0.79 -13.11 -0.56
CA VAL A 149 0.42 -13.89 -0.84
C VAL A 149 1.22 -13.24 -1.96
N ARG A 150 0.57 -12.90 -3.08
CA ARG A 150 1.24 -12.22 -4.20
C ARG A 150 1.86 -10.89 -3.77
N ALA A 151 1.15 -10.12 -2.94
CA ALA A 151 1.69 -8.85 -2.44
C ALA A 151 2.94 -9.06 -1.58
N ALA A 152 2.92 -10.04 -0.67
CA ALA A 152 4.04 -10.35 0.20
C ALA A 152 5.26 -10.86 -0.57
N VAL A 153 5.06 -11.75 -1.55
CA VAL A 153 6.16 -12.33 -2.33
C VAL A 153 6.76 -11.32 -3.31
N GLU A 154 5.94 -10.49 -3.96
CA GLU A 154 6.41 -9.57 -5.00
C GLU A 154 6.81 -8.18 -4.49
N GLY A 155 6.60 -7.88 -3.20
CA GLY A 155 6.91 -6.56 -2.61
C GLY A 155 5.88 -5.47 -2.96
N ARG A 156 4.66 -5.87 -3.27
CA ARG A 156 3.57 -4.94 -3.62
C ARG A 156 2.94 -4.34 -2.37
N VAL A 157 2.12 -3.31 -2.56
CA VAL A 157 1.30 -2.78 -1.47
C VAL A 157 -0.03 -3.50 -1.43
N LEU A 158 -0.35 -4.13 -0.30
CA LEU A 158 -1.65 -4.72 -0.04
C LEU A 158 -2.59 -3.65 0.52
N VAL A 159 -3.65 -3.34 -0.20
CA VAL A 159 -4.71 -2.44 0.28
C VAL A 159 -5.85 -3.29 0.83
N LEU A 160 -6.08 -3.21 2.13
CA LEU A 160 -7.16 -3.91 2.83
C LEU A 160 -8.31 -2.96 3.10
N GLU A 161 -9.45 -3.15 2.45
CA GLU A 161 -10.63 -2.32 2.70
C GLU A 161 -11.66 -3.04 3.58
N GLY A 162 -12.19 -2.34 4.57
CA GLY A 162 -13.24 -2.88 5.43
C GLY A 162 -12.70 -3.77 6.54
N ILE A 163 -11.53 -3.43 7.09
CA ILE A 163 -10.91 -4.21 8.18
C ILE A 163 -11.82 -4.34 9.41
N GLU A 164 -12.73 -3.39 9.64
CA GLU A 164 -13.76 -3.47 10.68
C GLU A 164 -14.82 -4.57 10.45
N LYS A 165 -14.87 -5.14 9.25
CA LYS A 165 -15.82 -6.21 8.86
C LYS A 165 -15.15 -7.58 8.79
N ALA A 166 -13.86 -7.67 9.11
CA ALA A 166 -13.13 -8.92 9.09
C ALA A 166 -13.69 -9.90 10.14
N GLU A 167 -13.98 -11.12 9.70
CA GLU A 167 -14.44 -12.19 10.57
C GLU A 167 -13.29 -12.84 11.35
N ARG A 168 -13.64 -13.53 12.43
CA ARG A 168 -12.68 -14.13 13.39
C ARG A 168 -11.73 -15.15 12.76
N ASN A 169 -12.13 -15.83 11.69
CA ASN A 169 -11.29 -16.77 10.94
C ASN A 169 -10.14 -16.08 10.21
N VAL A 170 -10.31 -14.83 9.80
CA VAL A 170 -9.33 -14.06 9.02
C VAL A 170 -8.35 -13.29 9.92
N LEU A 171 -8.78 -12.87 11.11
CA LEU A 171 -7.95 -12.05 12.02
C LEU A 171 -6.59 -12.68 12.38
N PRO A 172 -6.47 -13.99 12.68
CA PRO A 172 -5.17 -14.60 12.99
C PRO A 172 -4.20 -14.53 11.81
N VAL A 173 -4.70 -14.77 10.59
CA VAL A 173 -3.91 -14.73 9.36
C VAL A 173 -3.38 -13.32 9.11
N LEU A 174 -4.24 -12.30 9.24
CA LEU A 174 -3.84 -10.90 9.10
C LEU A 174 -2.87 -10.46 10.20
N ASN A 175 -3.12 -10.85 11.45
CA ASN A 175 -2.25 -10.49 12.57
C ASN A 175 -0.84 -11.04 12.37
N ASN A 176 -0.69 -12.33 12.02
CA ASN A 176 0.61 -12.95 11.78
C ASN A 176 1.34 -12.32 10.59
N LEU A 177 0.63 -12.00 9.50
CA LEU A 177 1.20 -11.35 8.33
C LEU A 177 1.69 -9.93 8.66
N LEU A 178 0.95 -9.16 9.45
CA LEU A 178 1.31 -7.79 9.83
C LEU A 178 2.43 -7.75 10.88
N GLU A 179 2.44 -8.71 11.79
CA GLU A 179 3.40 -8.82 12.89
C GLU A 179 4.74 -9.38 12.42
N ASN A 180 4.75 -10.61 11.91
CA ASN A 180 5.98 -11.37 11.64
C ASN A 180 6.31 -11.47 10.15
N ARG A 181 5.42 -10.99 9.27
CA ARG A 181 5.48 -11.29 7.82
C ARG A 181 5.46 -12.80 7.57
N GLU A 182 4.68 -13.51 8.38
CA GLU A 182 4.58 -14.97 8.34
C GLU A 182 3.17 -15.40 7.93
N MET A 183 3.10 -16.39 7.06
CA MET A 183 1.84 -16.99 6.60
C MET A 183 2.09 -18.42 6.14
N GLN A 184 1.41 -19.38 6.77
CA GLN A 184 1.43 -20.77 6.34
C GLN A 184 0.48 -20.95 5.15
N LEU A 185 0.94 -21.54 4.05
CA LEU A 185 0.15 -21.77 2.84
C LEU A 185 -0.40 -23.21 2.80
N GLU A 186 -1.45 -23.43 2.01
CA GLU A 186 -2.15 -24.72 1.91
C GLU A 186 -1.38 -25.74 1.06
N ASP A 187 -0.48 -25.26 0.20
CA ASP A 187 0.45 -26.08 -0.57
C ASP A 187 1.70 -26.52 0.22
N GLY A 188 1.77 -26.18 1.51
CA GLY A 188 2.88 -26.51 2.40
C GLY A 188 4.00 -25.48 2.43
N ARG A 189 3.94 -24.42 1.63
CA ARG A 189 4.89 -23.31 1.72
C ARG A 189 4.68 -22.49 2.99
N LEU A 190 5.75 -21.89 3.50
CA LEU A 190 5.71 -20.98 4.63
C LEU A 190 6.35 -19.65 4.24
N LEU A 191 5.56 -18.57 4.23
CA LEU A 191 6.09 -17.23 4.12
C LEU A 191 6.84 -16.87 5.39
N ILE A 192 8.04 -16.32 5.27
CA ILE A 192 8.84 -15.79 6.39
C ILE A 192 9.41 -14.42 6.05
N SER A 193 9.64 -13.58 7.07
CA SER A 193 10.23 -12.26 6.88
C SER A 193 11.59 -12.33 6.18
N SER A 194 11.86 -11.32 5.34
CA SER A 194 13.17 -11.09 4.72
C SER A 194 14.32 -11.25 5.71
N SER A 195 14.25 -10.53 6.84
CA SER A 195 15.29 -10.55 7.88
C SER A 195 15.53 -11.93 8.50
N ARG A 196 14.51 -12.79 8.56
CA ARG A 196 14.64 -14.14 9.11
C ARG A 196 15.18 -15.10 8.04
N TYR A 197 14.68 -14.98 6.81
CA TYR A 197 15.18 -15.75 5.67
C TYR A 197 16.67 -15.49 5.44
N ASP A 198 17.08 -14.23 5.48
CA ASP A 198 18.47 -13.82 5.23
C ASP A 198 19.44 -14.25 6.34
N LYS A 199 18.94 -14.55 7.54
CA LYS A 199 19.73 -15.20 8.61
C LYS A 199 19.84 -16.70 8.38
N LEU A 200 18.73 -17.34 8.03
CA LEU A 200 18.69 -18.78 7.77
C LEU A 200 19.60 -19.18 6.61
N ILE A 201 19.68 -18.40 5.54
CA ILE A 201 20.58 -18.67 4.41
C ILE A 201 22.08 -18.55 4.75
N GLN A 202 22.41 -17.89 5.88
CA GLN A 202 23.79 -17.83 6.37
C GLN A 202 24.15 -19.07 7.21
N GLU A 203 23.16 -19.68 7.85
CA GLU A 203 23.33 -20.84 8.75
C GLU A 203 23.09 -22.18 8.05
N HIS A 204 22.27 -22.19 7.01
CA HIS A 204 21.79 -23.38 6.30
C HIS A 204 22.05 -23.28 4.79
N SER A 205 22.14 -24.44 4.12
CA SER A 205 22.24 -24.46 2.66
C SER A 205 20.88 -24.15 2.01
N GLN A 206 20.90 -23.63 0.77
CA GLN A 206 19.66 -23.35 0.02
C GLN A 206 18.79 -24.62 -0.11
N GLU A 207 19.41 -25.78 -0.28
CA GLU A 207 18.73 -27.07 -0.39
C GLU A 207 17.96 -27.45 0.88
N GLU A 208 18.46 -27.07 2.06
CA GLU A 208 17.76 -27.25 3.33
C GLU A 208 16.52 -26.37 3.41
N LEU A 209 16.64 -25.11 2.99
CA LEU A 209 15.52 -24.16 2.98
C LEU A 209 14.44 -24.57 1.98
N ASP A 210 14.84 -25.09 0.82
CA ASP A 210 13.93 -25.60 -0.20
C ASP A 210 13.19 -26.85 0.30
N ARG A 211 13.86 -27.75 1.05
CA ARG A 211 13.19 -28.88 1.73
C ARG A 211 12.17 -28.43 2.77
N MET A 212 12.37 -27.27 3.38
CA MET A 212 11.45 -26.67 4.34
C MET A 212 10.32 -25.85 3.68
N ASN A 213 10.32 -25.72 2.34
CA ASN A 213 9.37 -24.94 1.56
C ASN A 213 9.23 -23.47 2.05
N LEU A 214 10.34 -22.87 2.45
CA LEU A 214 10.35 -21.48 2.93
C LEU A 214 10.32 -20.49 1.78
N VAL A 215 9.47 -19.49 1.88
CA VAL A 215 9.35 -18.41 0.90
C VAL A 215 9.67 -17.08 1.58
N ARG A 216 10.62 -16.35 1.01
CA ARG A 216 11.01 -15.03 1.50
C ARG A 216 9.93 -13.99 1.17
N VAL A 217 9.46 -13.26 2.17
CA VAL A 217 8.65 -12.05 1.99
C VAL A 217 9.56 -10.89 1.60
N ASP A 218 9.15 -10.12 0.61
CA ASP A 218 9.90 -8.97 0.12
C ASP A 218 9.91 -7.81 1.15
N GLU A 219 11.03 -7.10 1.25
CA GLU A 219 11.21 -5.98 2.20
C GLU A 219 10.30 -4.79 1.88
N ASP A 220 9.99 -4.60 0.60
CA ASP A 220 9.12 -3.53 0.17
C ASP A 220 7.65 -3.81 0.51
N PHE A 221 7.25 -5.06 0.81
CA PHE A 221 5.85 -5.40 1.11
C PHE A 221 5.28 -4.51 2.22
N ARG A 222 4.26 -3.72 1.91
CA ARG A 222 3.57 -2.83 2.87
C ARG A 222 2.07 -3.07 2.85
N VAL A 223 1.40 -2.77 3.96
CA VAL A 223 -0.06 -2.83 4.06
C VAL A 223 -0.65 -1.45 4.31
N ILE A 224 -1.68 -1.10 3.53
CA ILE A 224 -2.53 0.07 3.76
C ILE A 224 -3.94 -0.43 4.06
N ALA A 225 -4.33 -0.38 5.33
CA ALA A 225 -5.69 -0.66 5.74
C ALA A 225 -6.58 0.58 5.59
N LEU A 226 -7.81 0.38 5.13
CA LEU A 226 -8.88 1.37 5.06
C LEU A 226 -10.03 0.87 5.91
N GLY A 227 -10.49 1.70 6.84
CA GLY A 227 -11.56 1.28 7.74
C GLY A 227 -12.34 2.41 8.35
N LEU A 228 -13.50 2.06 8.89
CA LEU A 228 -14.44 2.99 9.48
C LEU A 228 -14.22 3.08 11.00
N PRO A 229 -14.41 4.26 11.62
CA PRO A 229 -14.47 4.33 13.06
C PRO A 229 -15.74 3.61 13.55
N SER A 230 -15.58 2.62 14.40
CA SER A 230 -16.69 1.89 15.03
C SER A 230 -16.53 1.97 16.54
N PRO A 231 -17.40 2.71 17.27
CA PRO A 231 -18.56 3.51 16.82
C PRO A 231 -18.20 4.80 16.04
N PRO A 232 -19.13 5.45 15.28
CA PRO A 232 -20.58 5.21 15.16
C PRO A 232 -20.99 4.29 13.99
N TYR A 233 -20.07 3.88 13.12
CA TYR A 233 -20.42 3.10 11.94
C TYR A 233 -20.48 1.59 12.25
N GLN A 234 -21.25 0.87 11.44
CA GLN A 234 -21.39 -0.58 11.57
C GLN A 234 -20.05 -1.28 11.31
N GLY A 235 -19.67 -2.15 12.23
CA GLY A 235 -18.43 -2.91 12.19
C GLY A 235 -18.11 -3.45 13.58
N HIS A 236 -17.00 -4.17 13.67
CA HIS A 236 -16.41 -4.57 14.94
C HIS A 236 -15.25 -3.62 15.25
N PRO A 237 -15.14 -3.13 16.51
CA PRO A 237 -13.95 -2.42 16.92
C PRO A 237 -12.75 -3.35 16.74
N LEU A 238 -11.67 -2.83 16.16
CA LEU A 238 -10.47 -3.63 15.96
C LEU A 238 -9.90 -4.05 17.32
N ASP A 239 -9.56 -5.33 17.40
CA ASP A 239 -8.90 -5.91 18.56
C ASP A 239 -7.62 -5.13 18.88
N PRO A 240 -7.32 -4.87 20.17
CA PRO A 240 -6.14 -4.09 20.55
C PRO A 240 -4.82 -4.56 19.94
N PRO A 241 -4.53 -5.88 19.80
CA PRO A 241 -3.31 -6.36 19.15
C PRO A 241 -3.22 -5.93 17.69
N LEU A 242 -4.28 -6.14 16.90
CA LEU A 242 -4.33 -5.80 15.48
C LEU A 242 -4.26 -4.28 15.28
N ARG A 243 -4.99 -3.52 16.09
CA ARG A 243 -4.99 -2.06 16.05
C ARG A 243 -3.59 -1.47 16.28
N SER A 244 -2.81 -2.09 17.15
CA SER A 244 -1.46 -1.61 17.52
C SER A 244 -0.41 -1.90 16.44
N ARG A 245 -0.70 -2.75 15.44
CA ARG A 245 0.20 -3.02 14.30
C ARG A 245 0.25 -1.88 13.29
N PHE A 246 -0.79 -1.06 13.27
CA PHE A 246 -0.89 0.03 12.31
C PHE A 246 -0.49 1.36 12.91
N GLN A 247 0.08 2.21 12.06
CA GLN A 247 0.10 3.64 12.28
C GLN A 247 -1.24 4.20 11.78
N ALA A 248 -2.08 4.66 12.69
CA ALA A 248 -3.40 5.19 12.32
C ALA A 248 -3.32 6.67 11.93
N ARG A 249 -4.08 7.05 10.91
CA ARG A 249 -4.34 8.44 10.54
C ARG A 249 -5.81 8.65 10.32
N ASP A 250 -6.36 9.63 11.02
CA ASP A 250 -7.71 10.11 10.74
C ASP A 250 -7.72 10.95 9.45
N VAL A 251 -8.64 10.62 8.58
CA VAL A 251 -8.92 11.22 7.28
C VAL A 251 -10.35 11.75 7.37
N SER A 252 -10.51 12.86 8.09
CA SER A 252 -11.74 13.61 8.13
C SER A 252 -12.05 14.24 6.77
N SER A 253 -13.33 14.56 6.53
CA SER A 253 -13.77 15.16 5.28
C SER A 253 -12.98 16.44 4.98
N LEU A 254 -12.78 16.71 3.68
CA LEU A 254 -12.21 17.98 3.25
C LEU A 254 -13.05 19.12 3.88
N PRO A 255 -12.44 20.11 4.54
CA PRO A 255 -13.17 21.29 4.97
C PRO A 255 -13.87 21.85 3.71
N TYR A 256 -15.16 22.11 3.83
CA TYR A 256 -16.10 22.46 2.75
C TYR A 256 -15.45 23.28 1.62
N LYS A 257 -15.77 22.91 0.36
CA LYS A 257 -15.49 23.76 -0.82
C LYS A 257 -16.34 25.01 -0.78
#